data_AF-A0A261AM33-F1
#
_entry.id   AF-A0A261AM33-F1
#
_cell.length_a   1.000
_cell.length_b   1.000
_cell.length_c   1.000
_cell.angle_alpha   90.00
_cell.angle_beta   90.00
_cell.angle_gamma   90.00
#
_symmetry.space_group_name_H-M   'P 1'
#
loop_
_entity.id
_entity.type
_entity.pdbx_description
1 polymer ?
#
loop_
_entity_poly.entity_id
_entity_poly.type
_entity_poly.pdbx_seq_one_letter_code
_entity_poly.pdbx_strand_id
1 'polypeptide(L)'
;MNEMTMNILLFLSVSVLSYVSSETKMMVVWGEPDSVESTIKNSSISWDSCIELCLLSQECIMAWQSTGTCYIYNYYAITSVSQTTLEYGSVVAWKVNSPDHQCPYASFREKPNQKFLGSIFVDYDPSDWPMYIDYNIYLDGNKWKMSYSVNRSCSGEFQDIITHQDGSAMCVTNWYSSDDGDFSFDRGIELCRENTAMLATLIYPEDFAWFQNDVLTNLRSKLFEPDSYARFDGKRKVSCQARPSAPECIGVEGFDFINTPVPTFEHYNWVTNSSAQHTPDDNCLVVVFEEDEPPKVDVRGCSDTTTPLKSRLVFCSNVAWTLDAVDYD
;
A
#
# COMPACT_ATOMS: atom_id res chain seq x y z
N MET A 1 55.41 -4.38 17.60
CA MET A 1 55.05 -3.02 17.16
C MET A 1 54.38 -3.14 15.81
N ASN A 2 53.06 -3.22 15.83
CA ASN A 2 52.09 -2.83 14.80
C ASN A 2 50.75 -3.36 15.29
N GLU A 3 50.04 -2.46 15.95
CA GLU A 3 48.65 -2.65 16.37
C GLU A 3 47.78 -2.82 15.14
N MET A 4 47.00 -3.90 15.11
CA MET A 4 45.99 -4.15 14.12
C MET A 4 44.66 -3.68 14.73
N THR A 5 44.33 -2.41 14.49
CA THR A 5 43.06 -1.81 14.90
C THR A 5 41.92 -2.42 14.11
N MET A 6 41.10 -3.21 14.80
CA MET A 6 39.85 -3.78 14.34
C MET A 6 38.77 -2.69 14.30
N ASN A 7 38.48 -2.16 13.12
CA ASN A 7 37.33 -1.28 12.90
C ASN A 7 36.05 -2.13 12.89
N ILE A 8 35.38 -2.21 14.03
CA ILE A 8 34.01 -2.71 14.12
C ILE A 8 33.09 -1.60 13.59
N LEU A 9 32.67 -1.73 12.34
CA LEU A 9 31.52 -0.99 11.82
C LEU A 9 30.26 -1.51 12.52
N LEU A 10 29.76 -0.76 13.50
CA LEU A 10 28.40 -0.92 14.00
C LEU A 10 27.44 -0.55 12.86
N PHE A 11 26.91 -1.56 12.16
CA PHE A 11 25.66 -1.42 11.42
C PHE A 11 24.54 -1.21 12.44
N LEU A 12 24.20 0.05 12.70
CA LEU A 12 22.93 0.42 13.30
C LEU A 12 21.85 0.01 12.29
N SER A 13 21.31 -1.20 12.45
CA SER A 13 20.01 -1.55 11.90
C SER A 13 18.99 -0.68 12.63
N VAL A 14 18.74 0.51 12.09
CA VAL A 14 17.56 1.29 12.47
C VAL A 14 16.39 0.52 11.89
N SER A 15 15.90 -0.44 12.67
CA SER A 15 14.57 -1.00 12.49
C SER A 15 13.63 0.19 12.66
N VAL A 16 13.19 0.77 11.55
CA VAL A 16 12.12 1.75 11.58
C VAL A 16 10.89 0.95 11.99
N LEU A 17 10.62 0.92 13.29
CA LEU A 17 9.33 0.50 13.80
C LEU A 17 8.32 1.40 13.12
N SER A 18 7.57 0.83 12.20
CA SER A 18 6.41 1.48 11.58
C SER A 18 5.59 2.09 12.70
N TYR A 19 5.50 3.41 12.70
CA TYR A 19 4.77 4.16 13.70
C TYR A 19 3.29 3.89 13.46
N VAL A 20 2.73 2.84 14.07
CA VAL A 20 1.29 2.66 14.15
C VAL A 20 0.78 3.70 15.14
N SER A 21 0.43 4.88 14.65
CA SER A 21 -0.40 5.80 15.42
C SER A 21 -1.83 5.28 15.44
N SER A 22 -2.11 4.37 16.36
CA SER A 22 -3.43 4.18 16.95
C SER A 22 -3.26 3.36 18.22
N GLU A 23 -3.52 4.00 19.35
CA GLU A 23 -3.51 3.41 20.68
C GLU A 23 -4.60 2.34 20.79
N THR A 24 -4.31 1.09 20.44
CA THR A 24 -5.29 0.00 20.54
C THR A 24 -5.28 -0.63 21.93
N LYS A 25 -6.45 -0.98 22.48
CA LYS A 25 -6.58 -1.71 23.75
C LYS A 25 -7.60 -2.83 23.65
N MET A 26 -7.52 -3.75 24.62
CA MET A 26 -8.50 -4.80 24.82
C MET A 26 -9.50 -4.38 25.89
N MET A 27 -10.74 -4.11 25.49
CA MET A 27 -11.85 -3.76 26.35
C MET A 27 -12.62 -5.01 26.77
N VAL A 28 -12.64 -5.31 28.07
CA VAL A 28 -13.35 -6.47 28.62
C VAL A 28 -14.80 -6.11 28.96
N VAL A 29 -15.75 -6.89 28.45
CA VAL A 29 -17.18 -6.72 28.70
C VAL A 29 -17.86 -8.06 29.00
N TRP A 30 -18.99 -8.03 29.70
CA TRP A 30 -19.84 -9.20 29.89
C TRP A 30 -20.41 -9.67 28.55
N GLY A 31 -20.09 -10.91 28.20
CA GLY A 31 -20.55 -11.52 26.96
C GLY A 31 -20.19 -13.00 26.85
N GLU A 32 -20.97 -13.71 26.03
CA GLU A 32 -20.73 -15.09 25.61
C GLU A 32 -20.98 -15.19 24.09
N PRO A 33 -19.99 -15.58 23.28
CA PRO A 33 -20.17 -15.74 21.84
C PRO A 33 -21.21 -16.82 21.52
N ASP A 34 -22.08 -16.54 20.55
CA ASP A 34 -23.11 -17.51 20.14
C ASP A 34 -22.53 -18.69 19.34
N SER A 35 -21.28 -18.56 18.86
CA SER A 35 -20.55 -19.58 18.11
C SER A 35 -19.05 -19.54 18.39
N VAL A 36 -18.40 -20.68 18.23
CA VAL A 36 -16.94 -20.86 18.25
C VAL A 36 -16.41 -21.36 16.90
N GLU A 37 -17.24 -21.34 15.86
CA GLU A 37 -16.83 -21.70 14.50
C GLU A 37 -15.80 -20.70 13.97
N SER A 38 -14.85 -21.19 13.16
CA SER A 38 -13.78 -20.38 12.55
C SER A 38 -12.89 -19.62 13.54
N THR A 39 -12.85 -20.06 14.81
CA THR A 39 -11.95 -19.52 15.84
C THR A 39 -10.64 -20.29 15.91
N ILE A 40 -9.57 -19.59 16.31
CA ILE A 40 -8.32 -20.23 16.70
C ILE A 40 -8.44 -20.61 18.18
N LYS A 41 -8.17 -21.88 18.51
CA LYS A 41 -8.37 -22.45 19.84
C LYS A 41 -7.06 -22.78 20.51
N ASN A 42 -6.89 -22.40 21.77
CA ASN A 42 -5.72 -22.76 22.58
C ASN A 42 -6.12 -23.06 24.03
N SER A 43 -5.95 -24.31 24.46
CA SER A 43 -6.29 -24.79 25.80
C SER A 43 -5.14 -24.72 26.82
N SER A 44 -3.98 -24.19 26.42
CA SER A 44 -2.75 -24.21 27.23
C SER A 44 -2.36 -22.85 27.80
N ILE A 45 -3.24 -21.84 27.68
CA ILE A 45 -2.92 -20.45 28.02
C ILE A 45 -3.93 -19.85 29.00
N SER A 46 -3.47 -18.86 29.78
CA SER A 46 -4.31 -18.10 30.70
C SER A 46 -5.21 -17.11 29.94
N TRP A 47 -6.19 -16.54 30.64
CA TRP A 47 -7.03 -15.47 30.10
C TRP A 47 -6.20 -14.26 29.67
N ASP A 48 -5.26 -13.82 30.51
CA ASP A 48 -4.42 -12.66 30.19
C ASP A 48 -3.56 -12.91 28.95
N SER A 49 -2.99 -14.11 28.81
CA SER A 49 -2.27 -14.50 27.59
C SER A 49 -3.19 -14.62 26.37
N CYS A 50 -4.45 -15.01 26.54
CA CYS A 50 -5.46 -15.02 25.47
C CYS A 50 -5.73 -13.60 24.95
N ILE A 51 -5.92 -12.65 25.86
CA ILE A 51 -6.09 -11.23 25.54
C ILE A 51 -4.86 -10.69 24.82
N GLU A 52 -3.67 -10.96 25.35
CA GLU A 52 -2.40 -10.49 24.79
C GLU A 52 -2.16 -11.04 23.38
N LEU A 53 -2.40 -12.34 23.17
CA LEU A 53 -2.32 -12.95 21.85
C LEU A 53 -3.27 -12.30 20.84
N CYS A 54 -4.50 -11.98 21.24
CA CYS A 54 -5.41 -11.26 20.37
C CYS A 54 -4.91 -9.84 20.09
N LEU A 55 -4.41 -9.13 21.11
CA LEU A 55 -3.90 -7.77 20.95
C LEU A 55 -2.77 -7.71 19.91
N LEU A 56 -1.85 -8.69 19.95
CA LEU A 56 -0.69 -8.78 19.06
C LEU A 56 -1.00 -9.35 17.67
N SER A 57 -2.06 -10.15 17.54
CA SER A 57 -2.50 -10.67 16.23
C SER A 57 -3.10 -9.56 15.37
N GLN A 58 -2.66 -9.43 14.12
CA GLN A 58 -3.20 -8.43 13.18
C GLN A 58 -4.69 -8.61 12.92
N GLU A 59 -5.14 -9.85 12.70
CA GLU A 59 -6.53 -10.14 12.31
C GLU A 59 -7.51 -10.23 13.48
N CYS A 60 -7.01 -10.44 14.70
CA CYS A 60 -7.88 -10.67 15.85
C CYS A 60 -8.60 -9.40 16.30
N ILE A 61 -9.90 -9.52 16.50
CA ILE A 61 -10.75 -8.46 17.03
C ILE A 61 -11.37 -8.83 18.39
N MET A 62 -11.54 -10.12 18.70
CA MET A 62 -12.10 -10.55 19.98
C MET A 62 -11.41 -11.78 20.55
N ALA A 63 -11.23 -11.79 21.87
CA ALA A 63 -10.84 -12.97 22.64
C ALA A 63 -11.96 -13.39 23.59
N TRP A 64 -12.10 -14.69 23.80
CA TRP A 64 -12.99 -15.29 24.79
C TRP A 64 -12.33 -16.52 25.41
N GLN A 65 -12.52 -16.75 26.71
CA GLN A 65 -12.08 -17.99 27.34
C GLN A 65 -13.26 -18.70 28.00
N SER A 66 -13.39 -19.99 27.70
CA SER A 66 -14.40 -20.85 28.30
C SER A 66 -13.81 -22.20 28.68
N THR A 67 -14.05 -22.63 29.92
CA THR A 67 -13.54 -23.91 30.47
C THR A 67 -12.03 -24.09 30.31
N GLY A 68 -11.27 -22.99 30.41
CA GLY A 68 -9.80 -22.98 30.23
C GLY A 68 -9.33 -22.95 28.78
N THR A 69 -10.22 -23.01 27.79
CA THR A 69 -9.88 -22.87 26.37
C THR A 69 -10.03 -21.44 25.93
N CYS A 70 -8.95 -20.84 25.43
CA CYS A 70 -8.95 -19.55 24.74
C CYS A 70 -9.45 -19.72 23.31
N TYR A 71 -10.31 -18.80 22.88
CA TYR A 71 -10.85 -18.66 21.54
C TYR A 71 -10.50 -17.27 21.03
N ILE A 72 -9.79 -17.22 19.91
CA ILE A 72 -9.37 -16.00 19.21
C ILE A 72 -10.26 -15.88 17.98
N TYR A 73 -10.90 -14.72 17.85
CA TYR A 73 -11.82 -14.40 16.78
C TYR A 73 -11.20 -13.35 15.86
N ASN A 74 -10.92 -13.77 14.63
CA ASN A 74 -10.58 -12.86 13.54
C ASN A 74 -11.82 -12.06 13.12
N TYR A 75 -11.59 -10.96 12.40
CA TYR A 75 -12.65 -10.03 12.00
C TYR A 75 -13.83 -10.66 11.26
N TYR A 76 -13.60 -11.72 10.48
CA TYR A 76 -14.65 -12.43 9.74
C TYR A 76 -15.37 -13.52 10.56
N ALA A 77 -14.88 -13.88 11.77
CA ALA A 77 -15.39 -15.02 12.55
C ALA A 77 -16.50 -14.64 13.54
N ILE A 78 -16.79 -13.35 13.70
CA ILE A 78 -17.71 -12.83 14.72
C ILE A 78 -19.13 -12.75 14.14
N THR A 79 -20.10 -13.41 14.81
CA THR A 79 -21.52 -13.36 14.44
C THR A 79 -22.31 -12.47 15.40
N SER A 80 -22.53 -12.92 16.63
CA SER A 80 -23.05 -12.14 17.74
C SER A 80 -22.61 -12.71 19.07
N VAL A 81 -22.57 -11.85 20.09
CA VAL A 81 -22.17 -12.19 21.45
C VAL A 81 -23.31 -11.81 22.38
N SER A 82 -23.93 -12.81 22.99
CA SER A 82 -25.01 -12.61 23.95
C SER A 82 -24.47 -11.90 25.19
N GLN A 83 -25.11 -10.80 25.60
CA GLN A 83 -24.71 -10.07 26.79
C GLN A 83 -25.03 -10.89 28.03
N THR A 84 -24.03 -11.05 28.90
CA THR A 84 -24.16 -11.78 30.16
C THR A 84 -24.15 -10.79 31.34
N THR A 85 -24.21 -11.31 32.56
CA THR A 85 -24.09 -10.54 33.79
C THR A 85 -22.97 -11.10 34.66
N LEU A 86 -22.64 -10.36 35.72
CA LEU A 86 -21.71 -10.80 36.76
C LEU A 86 -22.06 -12.21 37.31
N GLU A 87 -23.36 -12.52 37.40
CA GLU A 87 -23.85 -13.80 37.93
C GLU A 87 -23.56 -14.99 36.99
N TYR A 88 -23.53 -14.74 35.68
CA TYR A 88 -23.20 -15.76 34.66
C TYR A 88 -21.70 -15.95 34.48
N GLY A 89 -20.87 -14.93 34.76
CA GLY A 89 -19.41 -15.08 34.85
C GLY A 89 -18.64 -15.13 33.53
N SER A 90 -19.29 -15.08 32.36
CA SER A 90 -18.61 -15.06 31.05
C SER A 90 -18.29 -13.65 30.58
N VAL A 91 -17.05 -13.42 30.16
CA VAL A 91 -16.58 -12.13 29.61
C VAL A 91 -15.87 -12.33 28.28
N VAL A 92 -15.97 -11.35 27.40
CA VAL A 92 -15.19 -11.25 26.16
C VAL A 92 -14.30 -10.02 26.21
N ALA A 93 -13.19 -10.04 25.47
CA ALA A 93 -12.30 -8.90 25.32
C ALA A 93 -12.29 -8.46 23.85
N TRP A 94 -12.70 -7.23 23.59
CA TRP A 94 -12.72 -6.63 22.26
C TRP A 94 -11.51 -5.74 22.04
N LYS A 95 -10.89 -5.85 20.88
CA LYS A 95 -9.89 -4.90 20.40
C LYS A 95 -10.60 -3.62 19.95
N VAL A 96 -10.17 -2.47 20.45
CA VAL A 96 -10.78 -1.15 20.17
C VAL A 96 -9.71 -0.06 20.06
N ASN A 97 -10.00 0.99 19.29
CA ASN A 97 -9.20 2.21 19.25
C ASN A 97 -9.36 2.97 20.59
N SER A 98 -8.27 3.52 21.12
CA SER A 98 -8.20 4.19 22.43
C SER A 98 -7.23 5.37 22.38
N PRO A 99 -7.42 6.39 21.51
CA PRO A 99 -6.46 7.45 21.20
C PRO A 99 -6.03 8.38 22.36
N ASP A 100 -6.60 8.23 23.56
CA ASP A 100 -6.23 8.97 24.79
C ASP A 100 -5.83 8.03 25.94
N HIS A 101 -5.53 6.77 25.64
CA HIS A 101 -5.35 5.67 26.58
C HIS A 101 -6.55 5.41 27.51
N GLN A 102 -7.70 6.03 27.26
CA GLN A 102 -8.91 5.85 28.06
C GLN A 102 -9.73 4.68 27.53
N CYS A 103 -10.27 3.87 28.44
CA CYS A 103 -11.20 2.81 28.07
C CYS A 103 -12.54 3.44 27.66
N PRO A 104 -13.02 3.21 26.44
CA PRO A 104 -14.23 3.87 25.95
C PRO A 104 -15.51 3.38 26.66
N TYR A 105 -15.44 2.32 27.48
CA TYR A 105 -16.62 1.77 28.17
C TYR A 105 -17.39 2.78 29.05
N ALA A 106 -16.67 3.75 29.65
CA ALA A 106 -17.30 4.77 30.49
C ALA A 106 -18.33 5.61 29.71
N SER A 107 -18.06 5.90 28.43
CA SER A 107 -18.94 6.73 27.61
C SER A 107 -20.21 6.01 27.16
N PHE A 108 -20.22 4.67 27.09
CA PHE A 108 -21.42 3.88 26.75
C PHE A 108 -22.51 4.00 27.81
N ARG A 109 -22.16 4.08 29.10
CA ARG A 109 -23.15 4.34 30.17
C ARG A 109 -23.84 5.70 30.01
N GLU A 110 -23.14 6.67 29.43
CA GLU A 110 -23.65 8.02 29.23
C GLU A 110 -24.41 8.14 27.90
N LYS A 111 -24.11 7.28 26.92
CA LYS A 111 -24.68 7.31 25.56
C LYS A 111 -25.03 5.89 25.08
N PRO A 112 -26.26 5.40 25.29
CA PRO A 112 -26.67 4.02 25.02
C PRO A 112 -26.65 3.59 23.54
N ASN A 113 -26.43 4.51 22.60
CA ASN A 113 -26.31 4.24 21.16
C ASN A 113 -24.87 4.40 20.64
N GLN A 114 -23.88 4.54 21.52
CA GLN A 114 -22.50 4.72 21.12
C GLN A 114 -21.90 3.43 20.56
N LYS A 115 -21.16 3.55 19.45
CA LYS A 115 -20.38 2.47 18.86
C LYS A 115 -18.92 2.60 19.31
N PHE A 116 -18.27 1.47 19.55
CA PHE A 116 -16.83 1.42 19.71
C PHE A 116 -16.19 1.22 18.36
N LEU A 117 -15.20 2.05 18.05
CA LEU A 117 -14.45 1.97 16.80
C LEU A 117 -13.21 1.11 17.01
N GLY A 118 -12.85 0.36 16.00
CA GLY A 118 -11.56 -0.29 15.92
C GLY A 118 -11.08 -0.32 14.48
N SER A 119 -9.76 -0.32 14.32
CA SER A 119 -9.09 -0.40 13.04
C SER A 119 -7.92 -1.36 13.18
N ILE A 120 -7.76 -2.29 12.25
CA ILE A 120 -6.60 -3.18 12.17
C ILE A 120 -5.99 -3.12 10.76
N PHE A 121 -4.70 -3.40 10.68
CA PHE A 121 -3.97 -3.55 9.43
C PHE A 121 -3.45 -4.99 9.36
N VAL A 122 -3.75 -5.67 8.26
CA VAL A 122 -3.37 -7.06 8.00
C VAL A 122 -2.47 -7.07 6.77
N ASP A 123 -1.22 -7.49 6.91
CA ASP A 123 -0.24 -7.58 5.81
C ASP A 123 0.39 -8.97 5.66
N TYR A 124 0.07 -9.89 6.59
CA TYR A 124 0.68 -11.21 6.63
C TYR A 124 -0.14 -12.31 5.94
N ASP A 125 -1.37 -12.07 5.49
CA ASP A 125 -2.13 -13.11 4.78
C ASP A 125 -1.48 -13.41 3.43
N PRO A 126 -0.80 -14.56 3.25
CA PRO A 126 -0.08 -14.85 2.01
C PRO A 126 -1.02 -15.08 0.82
N SER A 127 -2.33 -15.20 1.07
CA SER A 127 -3.35 -15.42 0.04
C SER A 127 -4.02 -14.13 -0.39
N ASP A 128 -3.66 -13.00 0.23
CA ASP A 128 -4.40 -11.76 0.07
C ASP A 128 -3.49 -10.52 0.08
N TRP A 129 -4.01 -9.43 -0.47
CA TRP A 129 -3.32 -8.16 -0.44
C TRP A 129 -3.45 -7.52 0.95
N PRO A 130 -2.43 -6.77 1.39
CA PRO A 130 -2.51 -5.97 2.61
C PRO A 130 -3.82 -5.18 2.67
N MET A 131 -4.41 -5.07 3.86
CA MET A 131 -5.74 -4.49 4.01
C MET A 131 -5.92 -3.77 5.34
N TYR A 132 -6.68 -2.69 5.30
CA TYR A 132 -7.25 -2.06 6.49
C TYR A 132 -8.65 -2.62 6.73
N ILE A 133 -8.92 -3.00 7.97
CA ILE A 133 -10.28 -3.36 8.40
C ILE A 133 -10.71 -2.35 9.45
N ASP A 134 -11.73 -1.57 9.12
CA ASP A 134 -12.41 -0.69 10.05
C ASP A 134 -13.70 -1.34 10.53
N TYR A 135 -13.96 -1.28 11.84
CA TYR A 135 -15.10 -1.96 12.42
C TYR A 135 -15.73 -1.18 13.56
N ASN A 136 -17.02 -1.46 13.74
CA ASN A 136 -17.86 -0.90 14.78
C ASN A 136 -18.37 -2.03 15.65
N ILE A 137 -18.21 -1.91 16.97
CA ILE A 137 -18.84 -2.79 17.95
C ILE A 137 -19.97 -2.03 18.63
N TYR A 138 -21.15 -2.64 18.70
CA TYR A 138 -22.34 -1.99 19.22
C TYR A 138 -23.28 -3.00 19.87
N LEU A 139 -24.16 -2.49 20.73
CA LEU A 139 -25.20 -3.28 21.36
C LEU A 139 -26.50 -3.16 20.53
N ASP A 140 -27.11 -4.30 20.23
CA ASP A 140 -28.42 -4.39 19.60
C ASP A 140 -29.30 -5.32 20.43
N GLY A 141 -30.24 -4.73 21.17
CA GLY A 141 -30.99 -5.43 22.21
C GLY A 141 -30.07 -5.94 23.32
N ASN A 142 -30.00 -7.25 23.49
CA ASN A 142 -29.14 -7.93 24.48
C ASN A 142 -27.93 -8.61 23.84
N LYS A 143 -27.53 -8.22 22.62
CA LYS A 143 -26.39 -8.81 21.91
C LYS A 143 -25.39 -7.74 21.49
N TRP A 144 -24.13 -7.99 21.77
CA TRP A 144 -23.04 -7.29 21.11
C TRP A 144 -22.91 -7.81 19.68
N LYS A 145 -22.81 -6.88 18.73
CA LYS A 145 -22.63 -7.13 17.31
C LYS A 145 -21.45 -6.33 16.79
N MET A 146 -20.93 -6.77 15.66
CA MET A 146 -19.88 -6.09 14.94
C MET A 146 -20.26 -5.92 13.47
N SER A 147 -19.98 -4.75 12.91
CA SER A 147 -19.99 -4.50 11.47
C SER A 147 -18.62 -4.01 11.05
N TYR A 148 -18.12 -4.42 9.89
CA TYR A 148 -16.80 -4.03 9.40
C TYR A 148 -16.81 -3.74 7.90
N SER A 149 -15.83 -2.95 7.46
CA SER A 149 -15.48 -2.68 6.07
C SER A 149 -14.03 -3.09 5.85
N VAL A 150 -13.74 -3.61 4.66
CA VAL A 150 -12.39 -4.02 4.27
C VAL A 150 -11.93 -3.11 3.14
N ASN A 151 -10.81 -2.42 3.34
CA ASN A 151 -10.13 -1.62 2.33
C ASN A 151 -8.83 -2.33 1.94
N ARG A 152 -8.86 -3.01 0.81
CA ARG A 152 -7.71 -3.76 0.28
C ARG A 152 -6.79 -2.83 -0.48
N SER A 153 -5.48 -3.06 -0.40
CA SER A 153 -4.52 -2.29 -1.19
C SER A 153 -4.66 -2.60 -2.67
N CYS A 154 -4.72 -3.86 -3.06
CA CYS A 154 -4.71 -4.19 -4.48
C CYS A 154 -5.76 -5.23 -4.80
N SER A 155 -6.00 -5.38 -6.09
CA SER A 155 -6.86 -6.42 -6.65
C SER A 155 -6.35 -6.82 -8.02
N GLY A 156 -6.75 -7.99 -8.52
CA GLY A 156 -6.35 -8.45 -9.85
C GLY A 156 -4.87 -8.81 -9.95
N GLU A 157 -4.25 -8.50 -11.10
CA GLU A 157 -2.93 -8.98 -11.52
C GLU A 157 -1.77 -7.99 -11.21
N PHE A 158 -1.88 -7.20 -10.14
CA PHE A 158 -0.72 -6.44 -9.67
C PHE A 158 0.38 -7.39 -9.19
N GLN A 159 1.63 -6.95 -9.33
CA GLN A 159 2.82 -7.74 -8.98
C GLN A 159 3.27 -7.46 -7.54
N ASP A 160 3.14 -6.21 -7.09
CA ASP A 160 3.62 -5.80 -5.77
C ASP A 160 2.96 -4.49 -5.31
N ILE A 161 3.29 -4.09 -4.08
CA ILE A 161 2.95 -2.79 -3.48
C ILE A 161 4.23 -2.04 -3.14
N ILE A 162 4.29 -0.78 -3.56
CA ILE A 162 5.30 0.18 -3.10
C ILE A 162 4.69 1.01 -1.99
N THR A 163 5.30 1.01 -0.81
CA THR A 163 4.93 1.87 0.32
C THR A 163 5.90 3.03 0.44
N HIS A 164 5.39 4.25 0.59
CA HIS A 164 6.20 5.45 0.68
C HIS A 164 6.36 5.92 2.13
N GLN A 165 7.38 6.74 2.37
CA GLN A 165 7.67 7.29 3.69
C GLN A 165 6.50 8.10 4.30
N ASP A 166 5.65 8.71 3.49
CA ASP A 166 4.48 9.48 3.95
C ASP A 166 3.24 8.62 4.26
N GLY A 167 3.36 7.30 4.14
CA GLY A 167 2.29 6.34 4.38
C GLY A 167 1.36 6.10 3.18
N SER A 168 1.55 6.84 2.07
CA SER A 168 0.89 6.49 0.81
C SER A 168 1.49 5.21 0.22
N ALA A 169 0.74 4.56 -0.68
CA ALA A 169 1.21 3.35 -1.35
C ALA A 169 0.55 3.20 -2.72
N MET A 170 1.21 2.47 -3.62
CA MET A 170 0.69 2.12 -4.94
C MET A 170 0.86 0.64 -5.25
N CYS A 171 -0.14 0.07 -5.92
CA CYS A 171 -0.03 -1.22 -6.58
C CYS A 171 0.69 -1.06 -7.91
N VAL A 172 1.62 -1.96 -8.21
CA VAL A 172 2.45 -1.84 -9.40
C VAL A 172 2.45 -3.10 -10.23
N THR A 173 2.56 -2.91 -11.54
CA THR A 173 2.73 -3.99 -12.51
C THR A 173 3.44 -3.44 -13.75
N ASN A 174 4.09 -4.33 -14.49
CA ASN A 174 4.87 -3.99 -15.67
C ASN A 174 4.44 -4.81 -16.88
N TRP A 175 4.43 -4.17 -18.04
CA TRP A 175 4.40 -4.85 -19.32
C TRP A 175 5.76 -4.80 -19.98
N TYR A 176 6.14 -5.88 -20.65
CA TYR A 176 7.35 -5.94 -21.45
C TYR A 176 7.07 -6.62 -22.79
N SER A 177 7.88 -6.29 -23.80
CA SER A 177 7.86 -6.95 -25.10
C SER A 177 9.12 -7.80 -25.30
N SER A 178 8.94 -9.09 -25.57
CA SER A 178 10.01 -10.02 -25.98
C SER A 178 10.33 -9.98 -27.47
N ASP A 179 9.50 -9.26 -28.24
CA ASP A 179 9.59 -9.18 -29.69
C ASP A 179 10.10 -7.79 -30.11
N ASP A 180 10.34 -7.56 -31.40
CA ASP A 180 10.87 -6.29 -31.91
C ASP A 180 9.87 -5.10 -31.89
N GLY A 181 8.78 -5.22 -31.12
CA GLY A 181 7.76 -4.19 -30.95
C GLY A 181 8.22 -3.00 -30.10
N ASP A 182 7.56 -1.85 -30.31
CA ASP A 182 7.73 -0.61 -29.55
C ASP A 182 6.35 -0.18 -28.98
N PHE A 183 6.33 0.22 -27.71
CA PHE A 183 5.15 0.76 -27.06
C PHE A 183 5.09 2.28 -27.22
N SER A 184 4.08 2.75 -27.94
CA SER A 184 3.69 4.17 -27.88
C SER A 184 3.15 4.52 -26.49
N PHE A 185 3.15 5.82 -26.17
CA PHE A 185 2.56 6.32 -24.93
C PHE A 185 1.07 5.94 -24.81
N ASP A 186 0.32 6.10 -25.89
CA ASP A 186 -1.12 5.77 -25.92
C ASP A 186 -1.35 4.25 -25.77
N ARG A 187 -0.49 3.41 -26.37
CA ARG A 187 -0.55 1.96 -26.14
C ARG A 187 -0.23 1.59 -24.69
N GLY A 188 0.70 2.30 -24.06
CA GLY A 188 0.97 2.14 -22.63
C GLY A 188 -0.26 2.42 -21.76
N ILE A 189 -1.02 3.48 -22.07
CA ILE A 189 -2.29 3.78 -21.38
C ILE A 189 -3.28 2.62 -21.54
N GLU A 190 -3.45 2.11 -22.76
CA GLU A 190 -4.36 0.99 -23.03
C GLU A 190 -3.99 -0.25 -22.21
N LEU A 191 -2.72 -0.64 -22.24
CA LEU A 191 -2.21 -1.81 -21.51
C LEU A 191 -2.42 -1.69 -20.00
N CYS A 192 -2.15 -0.52 -19.40
CA CYS A 192 -2.39 -0.34 -17.97
C CYS A 192 -3.89 -0.46 -17.63
N ARG A 193 -4.78 0.04 -18.49
CA ARG A 193 -6.23 -0.03 -18.27
C ARG A 193 -6.80 -1.44 -18.36
N GLU A 194 -6.16 -2.35 -19.11
CA GLU A 194 -6.55 -3.77 -19.16
C GLU A 194 -6.52 -4.40 -17.74
N ASN A 195 -5.63 -3.92 -16.86
CA ASN A 195 -5.52 -4.35 -15.46
C ASN A 195 -6.04 -3.31 -14.45
N THR A 196 -7.02 -2.48 -14.83
CA THR A 196 -7.59 -1.41 -13.98
C THR A 196 -6.55 -0.45 -13.38
N ALA A 197 -5.40 -0.30 -14.04
CA ALA A 197 -4.31 0.59 -13.66
C ALA A 197 -4.23 1.79 -14.61
N MET A 198 -3.32 2.70 -14.30
CA MET A 198 -2.90 3.79 -15.18
C MET A 198 -1.40 3.70 -15.42
N LEU A 199 -0.86 4.50 -16.35
CA LEU A 199 0.59 4.69 -16.42
C LEU A 199 1.12 5.13 -15.05
N ALA A 200 2.24 4.57 -14.65
CA ALA A 200 2.80 4.84 -13.34
C ALA A 200 3.29 6.28 -13.23
N THR A 201 2.83 6.99 -12.20
CA THR A 201 3.38 8.30 -11.84
C THR A 201 4.51 8.05 -10.84
N LEU A 202 5.75 8.39 -11.22
CA LEU A 202 6.91 8.21 -10.34
C LEU A 202 7.16 9.51 -9.59
N ILE A 203 6.97 9.50 -8.27
CA ILE A 203 7.09 10.68 -7.40
C ILE A 203 8.19 10.44 -6.37
N TYR A 204 8.18 9.28 -5.71
CA TYR A 204 9.07 8.96 -4.61
C TYR A 204 10.32 8.20 -5.09
N PRO A 205 11.47 8.31 -4.40
CA PRO A 205 12.63 7.47 -4.66
C PRO A 205 12.32 5.97 -4.69
N GLU A 206 11.39 5.52 -3.86
CA GLU A 206 10.87 4.16 -3.76
C GLU A 206 10.27 3.68 -5.08
N ASP A 207 9.53 4.55 -5.80
CA ASP A 207 8.91 4.25 -7.09
C ASP A 207 9.98 3.90 -8.12
N PHE A 208 10.97 4.79 -8.25
CA PHE A 208 12.09 4.58 -9.15
C PHE A 208 12.87 3.32 -8.78
N ALA A 209 13.17 3.13 -7.49
CA ALA A 209 13.95 1.99 -7.02
C ALA A 209 13.27 0.66 -7.35
N TRP A 210 11.96 0.55 -7.12
CA TRP A 210 11.23 -0.69 -7.38
C TRP A 210 11.18 -1.02 -8.87
N PHE A 211 10.72 -0.09 -9.71
CA PHE A 211 10.59 -0.33 -11.16
C PHE A 211 11.95 -0.60 -11.82
N GLN A 212 12.97 0.18 -11.44
CA GLN A 212 14.32 -0.02 -11.99
C GLN A 212 14.90 -1.37 -11.55
N ASN A 213 14.73 -1.75 -10.29
CA ASN A 213 15.21 -3.04 -9.79
C ASN A 213 14.48 -4.20 -10.46
N ASP A 214 13.16 -4.15 -10.60
CA ASP A 214 12.39 -5.19 -11.30
C ASP A 214 12.84 -5.35 -12.75
N VAL A 215 13.05 -4.24 -13.47
CA VAL A 215 13.58 -4.29 -14.83
C VAL A 215 14.95 -4.93 -14.87
N LEU A 216 15.91 -4.44 -14.07
CA LEU A 216 17.29 -4.91 -14.07
C LEU A 216 17.44 -6.38 -13.66
N THR A 217 16.58 -6.86 -12.75
CA THR A 217 16.68 -8.21 -12.18
C THR A 217 15.83 -9.24 -12.90
N ASN A 218 14.61 -8.87 -13.32
CA ASN A 218 13.59 -9.82 -13.75
C ASN A 218 13.18 -9.68 -15.22
N LEU A 219 13.29 -8.49 -15.82
CA LEU A 219 12.75 -8.23 -17.17
C LEU A 219 13.84 -8.06 -18.23
N ARG A 220 14.98 -7.46 -17.90
CA ARG A 220 15.99 -7.05 -18.89
C ARG A 220 16.49 -8.19 -19.78
N SER A 221 16.69 -9.38 -19.20
CA SER A 221 17.13 -10.57 -19.95
C SER A 221 16.03 -11.19 -20.83
N LYS A 222 14.78 -10.75 -20.68
CA LYS A 222 13.61 -11.22 -21.44
C LYS A 222 13.22 -10.26 -22.57
N LEU A 223 13.78 -9.06 -22.58
CA LEU A 223 13.56 -8.09 -23.66
C LEU A 223 14.25 -8.57 -24.93
N PHE A 224 13.66 -8.23 -26.08
CA PHE A 224 14.30 -8.47 -27.38
C PHE A 224 15.69 -7.80 -27.45
N GLU A 225 15.78 -6.57 -26.96
CA GLU A 225 17.03 -5.84 -26.74
C GLU A 225 17.08 -5.36 -25.27
N PRO A 226 18.18 -5.62 -24.55
CA PRO A 226 18.32 -5.20 -23.15
C PRO A 226 18.27 -3.68 -22.95
N ASP A 227 18.74 -2.93 -23.94
CA ASP A 227 18.75 -1.46 -23.90
C ASP A 227 17.43 -0.96 -24.48
N SER A 228 16.68 -0.23 -23.67
CA SER A 228 15.31 0.13 -23.98
C SER A 228 14.81 1.32 -23.17
N TYR A 229 13.68 1.85 -23.60
CA TYR A 229 12.89 2.78 -22.81
C TYR A 229 11.74 2.07 -22.09
N ALA A 230 11.39 2.59 -20.91
CA ALA A 230 10.14 2.31 -20.24
C ALA A 230 9.21 3.52 -20.29
N ARG A 231 7.96 3.31 -20.71
CA ARG A 231 6.90 4.31 -20.65
C ARG A 231 6.39 4.42 -19.22
N PHE A 232 6.25 5.65 -18.75
CA PHE A 232 5.55 5.99 -17.53
C PHE A 232 4.79 7.30 -17.73
N ASP A 233 4.03 7.74 -16.72
CA ASP A 233 3.13 8.88 -16.84
C ASP A 233 3.89 10.20 -17.00
N GLY A 234 3.39 11.07 -17.87
CA GLY A 234 3.98 12.37 -18.17
C GLY A 234 4.11 12.63 -19.67
N LYS A 235 3.26 13.52 -20.18
CA LYS A 235 3.30 14.01 -21.56
C LYS A 235 3.35 15.52 -21.58
N ARG A 236 4.28 16.10 -22.34
CA ARG A 236 4.46 17.53 -22.48
C ARG A 236 3.17 18.16 -23.02
N LYS A 237 2.70 19.20 -22.32
CA LYS A 237 1.54 20.00 -22.72
C LYS A 237 1.73 20.53 -24.12
N VAL A 238 0.64 20.59 -24.90
CA VAL A 238 0.65 21.10 -26.28
C VAL A 238 1.27 22.50 -26.36
N SER A 239 1.01 23.38 -25.39
CA SER A 239 1.59 24.73 -25.32
C SER A 239 3.12 24.75 -25.15
N CYS A 240 3.70 23.66 -24.65
CA CYS A 240 5.12 23.53 -24.36
C CYS A 240 5.91 22.78 -25.44
N GLN A 241 5.25 22.11 -26.38
CA GLN A 241 5.93 21.26 -27.39
C GLN A 241 6.78 22.08 -28.36
N ALA A 242 6.34 23.29 -28.73
CA ALA A 242 7.11 24.14 -29.65
C ALA A 242 8.27 24.89 -28.97
N ARG A 243 8.23 25.04 -27.65
CA ARG A 243 9.18 25.85 -26.85
C ARG A 243 9.46 25.18 -25.49
N PRO A 244 10.05 23.98 -25.45
CA PRO A 244 10.19 23.21 -24.21
C PRO A 244 11.07 23.89 -23.17
N SER A 245 11.99 24.77 -23.59
CA SER A 245 12.87 25.54 -22.70
C SER A 245 12.28 26.89 -22.25
N ALA A 246 11.00 27.18 -22.54
CA ALA A 246 10.34 28.34 -21.95
C ALA A 246 10.21 28.15 -20.42
N PRO A 247 10.33 29.21 -19.60
CA PRO A 247 10.29 29.10 -18.14
C PRO A 247 9.11 28.28 -17.59
N GLU A 248 7.93 28.44 -18.19
CA GLU A 248 6.69 27.73 -17.86
C GLU A 248 6.65 26.24 -18.29
N CYS A 249 7.66 25.77 -19.04
CA CYS A 249 7.70 24.44 -19.66
C CYS A 249 8.85 23.56 -19.16
N ILE A 250 9.79 24.11 -18.38
CA ILE A 250 10.93 23.38 -17.82
C ILE A 250 10.51 22.60 -16.56
N GLY A 251 9.48 23.05 -15.84
CA GLY A 251 9.01 22.39 -14.61
C GLY A 251 7.98 21.29 -14.86
N VAL A 252 7.48 20.73 -13.76
CA VAL A 252 6.33 19.81 -13.74
C VAL A 252 5.11 20.43 -14.41
N GLU A 253 4.97 21.75 -14.36
CA GLU A 253 3.87 22.49 -14.97
C GLU A 253 3.86 22.40 -16.50
N GLY A 254 4.99 22.03 -17.12
CA GLY A 254 5.10 21.81 -18.56
C GLY A 254 4.51 20.48 -19.06
N PHE A 255 4.06 19.62 -18.15
CA PHE A 255 3.59 18.26 -18.44
C PHE A 255 2.16 18.04 -17.92
N ASP A 256 1.44 17.17 -18.62
CA ASP A 256 0.19 16.56 -18.20
C ASP A 256 0.48 15.16 -17.66
N PHE A 257 -0.10 14.86 -16.50
CA PHE A 257 -0.06 13.56 -15.85
C PHE A 257 -1.49 13.01 -15.76
N ILE A 258 -1.66 11.73 -16.07
CA ILE A 258 -2.96 11.07 -16.19
C ILE A 258 -3.45 10.57 -14.84
N ASN A 259 -2.55 10.04 -14.01
CA ASN A 259 -2.90 9.36 -12.76
C ASN A 259 -2.89 10.33 -11.57
N THR A 260 -1.70 10.59 -11.02
CA THR A 260 -1.54 11.49 -9.87
C THR A 260 -0.70 12.71 -10.28
N PRO A 261 -1.01 13.93 -9.80
CA PRO A 261 -0.17 15.09 -10.05
C PRO A 261 1.25 14.90 -9.50
N VAL A 262 2.27 15.17 -10.32
CA VAL A 262 3.67 15.19 -9.87
C VAL A 262 3.99 16.56 -9.25
N PRO A 263 4.33 16.64 -7.95
CA PRO A 263 4.58 17.92 -7.29
C PRO A 263 5.96 18.52 -7.62
N THR A 264 6.94 17.67 -7.94
CA THR A 264 8.33 18.08 -8.20
C THR A 264 9.08 17.03 -9.03
N PHE A 265 10.13 17.44 -9.74
CA PHE A 265 11.09 16.56 -10.41
C PHE A 265 12.37 16.30 -9.59
N GLU A 266 12.35 16.56 -8.27
CA GLU A 266 13.52 16.44 -7.39
C GLU A 266 14.22 15.06 -7.48
N HIS A 267 13.45 13.99 -7.64
CA HIS A 267 13.97 12.62 -7.69
C HIS A 267 14.26 12.11 -9.11
N TYR A 268 14.07 12.95 -10.12
CA TYR A 268 14.25 12.55 -11.52
C TYR A 268 15.73 12.69 -11.88
N ASN A 269 16.41 11.55 -11.99
CA ASN A 269 17.79 11.49 -12.44
C ASN A 269 17.86 11.69 -13.96
N TRP A 270 17.85 12.93 -14.43
CA TRP A 270 17.76 13.24 -15.85
C TRP A 270 19.01 12.84 -16.65
N VAL A 271 18.82 12.38 -17.89
CA VAL A 271 19.89 12.31 -18.89
C VAL A 271 20.40 13.71 -19.22
N THR A 272 19.48 14.63 -19.52
CA THR A 272 19.79 16.05 -19.79
C THR A 272 19.01 16.97 -18.85
N ASN A 273 17.69 17.07 -19.06
CA ASN A 273 16.70 17.72 -18.18
C ASN A 273 15.31 17.59 -18.82
N SER A 274 14.28 18.01 -18.10
CA SER A 274 12.87 18.05 -18.51
C SER A 274 12.58 18.88 -19.76
N SER A 275 13.46 19.79 -20.17
CA SER A 275 13.29 20.58 -21.41
C SER A 275 13.93 19.94 -22.64
N ALA A 276 14.53 18.75 -22.50
CA ALA A 276 15.14 18.02 -23.62
C ALA A 276 14.12 17.75 -24.74
N GLN A 277 14.58 17.94 -25.97
CA GLN A 277 13.83 17.67 -27.20
C GLN A 277 14.82 17.54 -28.36
N HIS A 278 15.12 16.30 -28.78
CA HIS A 278 16.00 16.04 -29.93
C HIS A 278 15.21 16.07 -31.24
N THR A 279 13.97 15.59 -31.20
CA THR A 279 13.00 15.65 -32.29
C THR A 279 11.74 16.38 -31.85
N PRO A 280 10.95 16.97 -32.78
CA PRO A 280 9.67 17.59 -32.43
C PRO A 280 8.66 16.63 -31.77
N ASP A 281 8.82 15.30 -31.92
CA ASP A 281 7.97 14.31 -31.28
C ASP A 281 8.36 14.03 -29.81
N ASP A 282 9.55 14.46 -29.36
CA ASP A 282 10.06 14.20 -28.01
C ASP A 282 9.27 14.97 -26.94
N ASN A 283 8.19 14.34 -26.50
CA ASN A 283 7.21 14.95 -25.61
C ASN A 283 6.77 14.02 -24.48
N CYS A 284 7.18 12.75 -24.46
CA CYS A 284 6.77 11.80 -23.43
C CYS A 284 7.95 11.44 -22.52
N LEU A 285 7.68 11.36 -21.22
CA LEU A 285 8.68 10.92 -20.26
C LEU A 285 8.95 9.42 -20.41
N VAL A 286 10.22 9.06 -20.28
CA VAL A 286 10.68 7.67 -20.32
C VAL A 286 11.77 7.43 -19.28
N VAL A 287 11.86 6.21 -18.76
CA VAL A 287 13.06 5.74 -18.07
C VAL A 287 13.95 5.04 -19.08
N VAL A 288 15.23 5.40 -19.10
CA VAL A 288 16.26 4.88 -19.99
C VAL A 288 17.04 3.78 -19.29
N PHE A 289 17.06 2.60 -19.90
CA PHE A 289 17.91 1.48 -19.53
C PHE A 289 18.93 1.28 -20.65
N GLU A 290 20.20 1.58 -20.40
CA GLU A 290 21.28 1.51 -21.39
C GLU A 290 22.55 1.01 -20.71
N GLU A 291 23.14 -0.07 -21.24
CA GLU A 291 24.36 -0.68 -20.72
C GLU A 291 24.30 -0.93 -19.20
N ASP A 292 25.41 -0.81 -18.47
CA ASP A 292 25.44 -1.00 -17.01
C ASP A 292 25.23 0.31 -16.23
N GLU A 293 24.73 1.35 -16.89
CA GLU A 293 24.50 2.66 -16.27
C GLU A 293 23.23 2.66 -15.39
N PRO A 294 23.22 3.42 -14.27
CA PRO A 294 22.01 3.63 -13.49
C PRO A 294 20.90 4.20 -14.37
N PRO A 295 19.66 3.68 -14.29
CA PRO A 295 18.58 4.17 -15.13
C PRO A 295 18.28 5.65 -14.88
N LYS A 296 17.97 6.36 -15.96
CA LYS A 296 17.80 7.83 -15.98
C LYS A 296 16.45 8.19 -16.62
N VAL A 297 15.94 9.37 -16.30
CA VAL A 297 14.73 9.90 -16.96
C VAL A 297 15.12 10.76 -18.17
N ASP A 298 14.34 10.66 -19.24
CA ASP A 298 14.49 11.52 -20.42
C ASP A 298 13.12 11.85 -21.05
N VAL A 299 13.14 12.72 -22.05
CA VAL A 299 11.98 13.04 -22.89
C VAL A 299 12.21 12.47 -24.29
N ARG A 300 11.29 11.63 -24.75
CA ARG A 300 11.36 10.94 -26.05
C ARG A 300 10.03 10.91 -26.78
N GLY A 301 10.09 10.56 -28.07
CA GLY A 301 8.95 10.41 -28.96
C GLY A 301 7.80 9.65 -28.29
N CYS A 302 6.58 10.15 -28.42
CA CYS A 302 5.40 9.51 -27.84
C CYS A 302 4.86 8.35 -28.70
N SER A 303 5.31 8.28 -29.95
CA SER A 303 4.89 7.29 -30.94
C SER A 303 5.58 5.93 -30.76
N ASP A 304 5.21 4.97 -31.59
CA ASP A 304 5.77 3.61 -31.72
C ASP A 304 7.05 3.55 -32.57
N THR A 305 7.73 4.68 -32.74
CA THR A 305 9.01 4.79 -33.47
C THR A 305 10.04 5.57 -32.66
N THR A 306 10.13 5.22 -31.37
CA THR A 306 11.05 5.91 -30.45
C THR A 306 12.49 5.67 -30.90
N THR A 307 13.32 6.72 -30.84
CA THR A 307 14.74 6.66 -31.21
C THR A 307 15.58 7.36 -30.14
N PRO A 308 16.87 6.97 -29.95
CA PRO A 308 17.55 5.84 -30.59
C PRO A 308 17.13 4.45 -30.09
N LEU A 309 16.53 4.33 -28.90
CA LEU A 309 16.05 3.05 -28.37
C LEU A 309 14.54 2.91 -28.56
N LYS A 310 14.04 1.67 -28.60
CA LYS A 310 12.60 1.36 -28.57
C LYS A 310 12.08 1.33 -27.14
N SER A 311 10.82 1.71 -26.96
CA SER A 311 10.13 1.57 -25.68
C SER A 311 9.59 0.15 -25.55
N ARG A 312 10.29 -0.70 -24.79
CA ARG A 312 9.96 -2.13 -24.66
C ARG A 312 9.28 -2.45 -23.34
N LEU A 313 9.09 -1.45 -22.49
CA LEU A 313 8.54 -1.56 -21.16
C LEU A 313 7.44 -0.53 -20.96
N VAL A 314 6.44 -0.87 -20.16
CA VAL A 314 5.40 0.05 -19.69
C VAL A 314 5.22 -0.16 -18.19
N PHE A 315 5.36 0.91 -17.43
CA PHE A 315 5.14 0.92 -15.99
C PHE A 315 3.70 1.32 -15.72
N CYS A 316 3.00 0.48 -14.96
CA CYS A 316 1.62 0.71 -14.58
C CYS A 316 1.48 0.75 -13.06
N SER A 317 0.61 1.64 -12.58
CA SER A 317 0.29 1.71 -11.17
C SER A 317 -1.19 2.02 -10.93
N ASN A 318 -1.66 1.69 -9.73
CA ASN A 318 -2.88 2.27 -9.17
C ASN A 318 -2.61 2.63 -7.71
N VAL A 319 -3.32 3.60 -7.16
CA VAL A 319 -3.27 3.89 -5.72
C VAL A 319 -3.71 2.63 -4.98
N ALA A 320 -2.94 2.22 -3.96
CA ALA A 320 -3.24 1.01 -3.23
C ALA A 320 -4.54 1.18 -2.43
N TRP A 321 -4.56 2.14 -1.51
CA TRP A 321 -5.74 2.30 -0.65
C TRP A 321 -6.79 3.17 -1.36
N THR A 322 -7.93 2.58 -1.71
CA THR A 322 -9.13 3.38 -1.99
C THR A 322 -9.77 3.72 -0.65
N LEU A 323 -9.39 4.86 -0.06
CA LEU A 323 -10.18 5.43 1.02
C LEU A 323 -11.50 5.91 0.40
N ASP A 324 -12.50 5.03 0.36
CA ASP A 324 -13.86 5.48 0.15
C ASP A 324 -14.14 6.50 1.25
N ALA A 325 -14.32 7.76 0.87
CA ALA A 325 -14.84 8.78 1.76
C ALA A 325 -16.25 8.35 2.14
N VAL A 326 -16.38 7.59 3.23
CA VAL A 326 -17.67 7.28 3.82
C VAL A 326 -18.14 8.57 4.47
N ASP A 327 -18.96 9.32 3.74
CA ASP A 327 -19.84 10.34 4.31
C ASP A 327 -20.69 9.63 5.37
N TYR A 328 -20.36 9.87 6.64
CA TYR A 328 -21.21 9.53 7.76
C TYR A 328 -22.23 10.66 7.91
N ASP A 329 -23.36 10.54 7.22
CA ASP A 329 -24.59 11.28 7.57
C ASP A 329 -25.11 10.87 8.97
#